data_AF-A0A0F2QQC6-F1
#
_entry.id   AF-A0A0F2QQC6-F1
#
_cell.length_a   1.000
_cell.length_b   1.000
_cell.length_c   1.000
_cell.angle_alpha   90.00
_cell.angle_beta   90.00
_cell.angle_gamma   90.00
#
_symmetry.space_group_name_H-M   'P 1'
#
loop_
_entity.id
_entity.type
_entity.pdbx_description
1 polymer ?
#
loop_
_entity_poly.entity_id
_entity_poly.type
_entity_poly.pdbx_seq_one_letter_code
_entity_poly.pdbx_strand_id
1 'polypeptide(L)'
;MASKAFFKNLFILLLHAKYCPYWMPWFSAETDIKKLHQLSLQRGREFNRENGNAWGIMLQTILWPLLTFVQAFRNVFRDEAGFVARQENGPGRFRQFFQQLVLANRFNIRPDAYFGYYLWKDANYYRSSKYFLSPQFDGLLELLRKDADVSYLRDKFKFFIKCKSVHLPVAPILAVIHINNGISWLSEKKCLPHIDLFTKPIDRSFGDGAESWAYNGKGWSRNGVYYTEDILLKHLQGLAIEYNYILMPRLYNHPDIMQFTSGALATLRVVTCYTPGKSVVTIFSVLRMPVGSMEVDNFNAGGIAALIDKNGRLCLAAAMNINLGLFNLHPNTGATIQGAQLPFYKEACALCSTAHKVFPNISIIGWDIAITPDGPVILEANNNPGIETAQGAGGLPIGDTAFRQWANEHLCYTENLNMTS
;
A
#
# COMPACT_ATOMS: atom_id res chain seq x y z
N MET A 1 5.90 -31.39 -29.66
CA MET A 1 6.58 -30.59 -28.61
C MET A 1 5.77 -29.35 -28.20
N ALA A 2 5.11 -28.65 -29.13
CA ALA A 2 4.26 -27.48 -28.83
C ALA A 2 3.10 -27.76 -27.83
N SER A 3 2.45 -28.93 -27.88
CA SER A 3 1.36 -29.25 -26.95
C SER A 3 1.82 -29.47 -25.51
N LYS A 4 2.95 -30.17 -25.28
CA LYS A 4 3.51 -30.37 -23.93
C LYS A 4 3.95 -29.05 -23.29
N ALA A 5 4.55 -28.14 -24.08
CA ALA A 5 4.91 -26.80 -23.61
C ALA A 5 3.66 -25.96 -23.28
N PHE A 6 2.62 -26.04 -24.12
CA PHE A 6 1.34 -25.38 -23.88
C PHE A 6 0.66 -25.89 -22.59
N PHE A 7 0.55 -27.21 -22.40
CA PHE A 7 -0.04 -27.78 -21.18
C PHE A 7 0.80 -27.48 -19.93
N LYS A 8 2.13 -27.47 -20.02
CA LYS A 8 3.00 -27.08 -18.90
C LYS A 8 2.81 -25.61 -18.53
N ASN A 9 2.74 -24.72 -19.53
CA ASN A 9 2.50 -23.29 -19.30
C ASN A 9 1.09 -23.02 -18.76
N LEU A 10 0.07 -23.72 -19.27
CA LEU A 10 -1.30 -23.63 -18.77
C LEU A 10 -1.40 -24.15 -17.32
N PHE A 11 -0.74 -25.26 -17.01
CA PHE A 11 -0.69 -25.81 -15.65
C PHE A 11 0.02 -24.86 -14.68
N ILE A 12 1.14 -24.25 -15.08
CA ILE A 12 1.83 -23.22 -14.30
C ILE A 12 0.92 -22.01 -14.10
N LEU A 13 0.25 -21.54 -15.15
CA LEU A 13 -0.69 -20.40 -15.07
C LEU A 13 -1.83 -20.68 -14.07
N LEU A 14 -2.42 -21.88 -14.14
CA LEU A 14 -3.50 -22.32 -13.25
C LEU A 14 -3.04 -22.46 -11.79
N LEU A 15 -1.81 -22.93 -11.55
CA LEU A 15 -1.25 -22.99 -10.19
C LEU A 15 -0.98 -21.60 -9.57
N HIS A 16 -0.84 -20.56 -10.39
CA HIS A 16 -0.67 -19.17 -9.95
C HIS A 16 -1.98 -18.37 -9.93
N ALA A 17 -3.12 -19.04 -10.16
CA ALA A 17 -4.45 -18.44 -10.07
C ALA A 17 -4.61 -17.67 -8.75
N LYS A 18 -5.02 -16.40 -8.83
CA LYS A 18 -5.13 -15.50 -7.66
C LYS A 18 -6.47 -15.58 -6.93
N TYR A 19 -7.52 -16.04 -7.61
CA TYR A 19 -8.88 -16.22 -7.09
C TYR A 19 -9.69 -17.12 -8.04
N CYS A 20 -10.84 -17.63 -7.59
CA CYS A 20 -11.84 -18.26 -8.46
C CYS A 20 -12.58 -17.16 -9.26
N PRO A 21 -12.60 -17.20 -10.60
CA PRO A 21 -13.23 -16.15 -11.41
C PRO A 21 -14.75 -16.02 -11.24
N TYR A 22 -15.42 -17.11 -10.87
CA TYR A 22 -16.86 -17.13 -10.57
C TYR A 22 -17.11 -17.49 -9.11
N TRP A 23 -18.15 -16.88 -8.54
CA TRP A 23 -18.70 -17.35 -7.27
C TRP A 23 -19.36 -18.70 -7.50
N MET A 24 -18.88 -19.71 -6.79
CA MET A 24 -19.59 -20.99 -6.76
C MET A 24 -20.89 -20.85 -5.95
N PRO A 25 -21.91 -21.69 -6.19
CA PRO A 25 -23.20 -21.62 -5.48
C PRO A 25 -23.09 -21.65 -3.95
N TRP A 26 -22.03 -22.26 -3.43
CA TRP A 26 -21.76 -22.41 -1.99
C TRP A 26 -20.88 -21.30 -1.39
N PHE A 27 -20.50 -20.27 -2.16
CA PHE A 27 -19.80 -19.09 -1.62
C PHE A 27 -20.79 -18.24 -0.81
N SER A 28 -20.36 -17.75 0.36
CA SER A 28 -21.24 -17.01 1.29
C SER A 28 -20.53 -15.85 1.97
N ALA A 29 -21.23 -14.73 2.11
CA ALA A 29 -20.83 -13.53 2.85
C ALA A 29 -22.10 -12.74 3.21
N GLU A 30 -21.98 -11.74 4.10
CA GLU A 30 -23.03 -10.75 4.34
C GLU A 30 -23.43 -10.06 3.02
N THR A 31 -24.70 -9.72 2.84
CA THR A 31 -25.29 -9.36 1.53
C THR A 31 -24.56 -8.25 0.79
N ASP A 32 -24.20 -7.18 1.48
CA ASP A 32 -23.50 -6.01 0.93
C ASP A 32 -22.00 -6.26 0.70
N ILE A 33 -21.32 -7.02 1.57
CA ILE A 33 -19.95 -7.47 1.32
C ILE A 33 -19.90 -8.44 0.13
N LYS A 34 -20.89 -9.33 0.03
CA LYS A 34 -21.06 -10.26 -1.10
C LYS A 34 -21.18 -9.48 -2.40
N LYS A 35 -21.98 -8.41 -2.44
CA LYS A 35 -22.11 -7.51 -3.62
C LYS A 35 -20.73 -6.97 -4.04
N LEU A 36 -19.94 -6.44 -3.11
CA LEU A 36 -18.61 -5.90 -3.40
C LEU A 36 -17.64 -6.97 -3.95
N HIS A 37 -17.66 -8.19 -3.38
CA HIS A 37 -16.88 -9.31 -3.91
C HIS A 37 -17.35 -9.83 -5.26
N GLN A 38 -18.64 -9.72 -5.58
CA GLN A 38 -19.15 -10.10 -6.90
C GLN A 38 -18.73 -9.10 -7.97
N LEU A 39 -18.80 -7.81 -7.64
CA LEU A 39 -18.36 -6.71 -8.51
C LEU A 39 -16.87 -6.79 -8.82
N SER A 40 -16.03 -7.00 -7.80
CA SER A 40 -14.57 -7.13 -7.99
C SER A 40 -14.19 -8.21 -9.01
N LEU A 41 -14.88 -9.35 -8.97
CA LEU A 41 -14.65 -10.46 -9.88
C LEU A 41 -15.24 -10.22 -11.26
N GLN A 42 -16.32 -9.44 -11.37
CA GLN A 42 -16.93 -9.12 -12.67
C GLN A 42 -15.93 -8.42 -13.58
N ARG A 43 -15.27 -7.37 -13.09
CA ARG A 43 -14.29 -6.63 -13.89
C ARG A 43 -13.12 -7.51 -14.33
N GLY A 44 -12.62 -8.35 -13.43
CA GLY A 44 -11.56 -9.33 -13.75
C GLY A 44 -11.97 -10.32 -14.84
N ARG A 45 -13.26 -10.73 -14.89
CA ARG A 45 -13.78 -11.59 -15.97
C ARG A 45 -13.88 -10.84 -17.30
N GLU A 46 -14.36 -9.60 -17.29
CA GLU A 46 -14.47 -8.75 -18.48
C GLU A 46 -13.10 -8.55 -19.12
N PHE A 47 -12.09 -8.14 -18.34
CA PHE A 47 -10.71 -7.99 -18.81
C PHE A 47 -10.15 -9.28 -19.45
N ASN A 48 -10.36 -10.44 -18.82
CA ASN A 48 -9.89 -11.71 -19.38
C ASN A 48 -10.63 -12.09 -20.67
N ARG A 49 -11.92 -11.75 -20.82
CA ARG A 49 -12.68 -11.97 -22.07
C ARG A 49 -12.21 -11.04 -23.19
N GLU A 50 -11.98 -9.76 -22.88
CA GLU A 50 -11.42 -8.77 -23.82
C GLU A 50 -10.07 -9.23 -24.40
N ASN A 51 -9.25 -9.93 -23.59
CA ASN A 51 -7.97 -10.49 -24.00
C ASN A 51 -8.06 -11.93 -24.57
N GLY A 52 -9.25 -12.41 -24.93
CA GLY A 52 -9.46 -13.72 -25.58
C GLY A 52 -9.27 -14.95 -24.68
N ASN A 53 -9.20 -14.78 -23.35
CA ASN A 53 -8.89 -15.85 -22.39
C ASN A 53 -10.15 -16.50 -21.75
N ALA A 54 -11.25 -16.61 -22.50
CA ALA A 54 -12.51 -17.15 -21.98
C ALA A 54 -12.38 -18.62 -21.51
N TRP A 55 -11.62 -19.44 -22.23
CA TRP A 55 -11.36 -20.84 -21.86
C TRP A 55 -10.55 -20.98 -20.57
N GLY A 56 -9.59 -20.08 -20.34
CA GLY A 56 -8.80 -20.07 -19.10
C GLY A 56 -9.67 -19.80 -17.87
N ILE A 57 -10.62 -18.86 -17.96
CA ILE A 57 -11.60 -18.58 -16.91
C ILE A 57 -12.39 -19.84 -16.55
N MET A 58 -12.90 -20.56 -17.56
CA MET A 58 -13.71 -21.76 -17.36
C MET A 58 -12.89 -22.87 -16.70
N LEU A 59 -11.71 -23.18 -17.25
CA LEU A 59 -10.82 -24.21 -16.71
C LEU A 59 -10.39 -23.90 -15.27
N GLN A 60 -10.01 -22.65 -14.99
CA GLN A 60 -9.64 -22.21 -13.64
C GLN A 60 -10.79 -22.36 -12.64
N THR A 61 -12.02 -22.06 -13.05
CA THR A 61 -13.21 -22.18 -12.21
C THR A 61 -13.50 -23.65 -11.89
N ILE A 62 -13.47 -24.52 -12.89
CA ILE A 62 -13.71 -25.97 -12.74
C ILE A 62 -12.62 -26.61 -11.87
N LEU A 63 -11.35 -26.24 -12.10
CA LEU A 63 -10.21 -26.82 -11.40
C LEU A 63 -9.93 -26.18 -10.04
N TRP A 64 -10.66 -25.11 -9.65
CA TRP A 64 -10.39 -24.35 -8.43
C TRP A 64 -10.28 -25.22 -7.16
N PRO A 65 -11.18 -26.19 -6.88
CA PRO A 65 -11.05 -27.04 -5.69
C PRO A 65 -9.76 -27.88 -5.69
N LEU A 66 -9.36 -28.41 -6.84
CA LEU A 66 -8.12 -29.18 -6.98
C LEU A 66 -6.88 -28.28 -6.83
N LEU A 67 -6.89 -27.11 -7.47
CA LEU A 67 -5.79 -26.15 -7.42
C LEU A 67 -5.56 -25.65 -5.99
N THR A 68 -6.64 -25.36 -5.27
CA THR A 68 -6.56 -24.89 -3.87
C THR A 68 -6.15 -26.00 -2.92
N PHE A 69 -6.51 -27.26 -3.19
CA PHE A 69 -6.00 -28.41 -2.46
C PHE A 69 -4.48 -28.53 -2.54
N VAL A 70 -3.93 -28.51 -3.76
CA VAL A 70 -2.47 -28.59 -3.98
C VAL A 70 -1.75 -27.41 -3.35
N GLN A 71 -2.29 -26.20 -3.50
CA GLN A 71 -1.73 -24.99 -2.90
C GLN A 71 -1.75 -25.05 -1.37
N ALA A 72 -2.87 -25.43 -0.75
CA ALA A 72 -2.97 -25.54 0.70
C ALA A 72 -2.03 -26.61 1.26
N PHE A 73 -1.87 -27.73 0.55
CA PHE A 73 -0.94 -28.78 0.98
C PHE A 73 0.50 -28.27 0.98
N ARG A 74 0.94 -27.60 -0.10
CA ARG A 74 2.27 -26.97 -0.17
C ARG A 74 2.44 -25.94 0.95
N ASN A 75 1.50 -25.02 1.06
CA ASN A 75 1.57 -23.88 1.99
C ASN A 75 1.63 -24.31 3.47
N VAL A 76 0.97 -25.41 3.84
CA VAL A 76 0.96 -25.89 5.23
C VAL A 76 2.09 -26.86 5.56
N PHE A 77 2.42 -27.76 4.63
CA PHE A 77 3.32 -28.89 4.92
C PHE A 77 4.71 -28.75 4.34
N ARG A 78 4.93 -27.87 3.36
CA ARG A 78 6.26 -27.59 2.80
C ARG A 78 6.85 -26.28 3.28
N ASP A 79 6.01 -25.28 3.52
CA ASP A 79 6.46 -23.96 3.96
C ASP A 79 6.51 -23.86 5.49
N GLU A 80 7.40 -23.02 6.01
CA GLU A 80 7.62 -22.85 7.46
C GLU A 80 6.43 -22.19 8.18
N ALA A 81 5.61 -21.43 7.45
CA ALA A 81 4.50 -20.67 8.00
C ALA A 81 3.49 -21.52 8.79
N GLY A 82 3.25 -22.77 8.36
CA GLY A 82 2.38 -23.70 9.09
C GLY A 82 2.94 -24.13 10.45
N PHE A 83 4.27 -24.18 10.59
CA PHE A 83 4.94 -24.43 11.86
C PHE A 83 4.92 -23.19 12.75
N VAL A 84 5.24 -22.02 12.20
CA VAL A 84 5.21 -20.74 12.92
C VAL A 84 3.82 -20.48 13.51
N ALA A 85 2.77 -20.61 12.70
CA ALA A 85 1.39 -20.43 13.15
C ALA A 85 1.04 -21.36 14.33
N ARG A 86 1.56 -22.60 14.34
CA ARG A 86 1.35 -23.55 15.45
C ARG A 86 2.13 -23.14 16.70
N GLN A 87 3.35 -22.62 16.55
CA GLN A 87 4.14 -22.13 17.69
C GLN A 87 3.51 -20.89 18.33
N GLU A 88 2.85 -20.04 17.54
CA GLU A 88 2.06 -18.90 18.03
C GLU A 88 0.66 -19.29 18.56
N ASN A 89 0.54 -20.45 19.22
CA ASN A 89 -0.74 -20.98 19.76
C ASN A 89 -1.86 -21.17 18.73
N GLY A 90 -1.53 -21.30 17.44
CA GLY A 90 -2.48 -21.60 16.39
C GLY A 90 -2.88 -23.07 16.31
N PRO A 91 -3.86 -23.41 15.45
CA PRO A 91 -4.34 -24.77 15.30
C PRO A 91 -3.28 -25.71 14.73
N GLY A 92 -3.47 -27.03 14.93
CA GLY A 92 -2.61 -28.04 14.31
C GLY A 92 -2.64 -27.97 12.78
N ARG A 93 -1.55 -28.37 12.12
CA ARG A 93 -1.36 -28.23 10.66
C ARG A 93 -2.50 -28.84 9.82
N PHE A 94 -3.07 -29.98 10.22
CA PHE A 94 -4.24 -30.53 9.52
C PHE A 94 -5.46 -29.61 9.59
N ARG A 95 -5.74 -29.01 10.75
CA ARG A 95 -6.82 -28.03 10.89
C ARG A 95 -6.53 -26.77 10.06
N GLN A 96 -5.28 -26.30 10.02
CA GLN A 96 -4.87 -25.20 9.14
C GLN A 96 -5.14 -25.53 7.66
N PHE A 97 -4.79 -26.73 7.21
CA PHE A 97 -5.05 -27.20 5.85
C PHE A 97 -6.55 -27.17 5.52
N PHE A 98 -7.41 -27.75 6.38
CA PHE A 98 -8.86 -27.71 6.18
C PHE A 98 -9.43 -26.28 6.23
N GLN A 99 -8.92 -25.43 7.12
CA GLN A 99 -9.31 -24.01 7.16
C GLN A 99 -8.99 -23.33 5.82
N GLN A 100 -7.81 -23.56 5.23
CA GLN A 100 -7.47 -23.02 3.90
C GLN A 100 -8.41 -23.50 2.81
N LEU A 101 -8.82 -24.78 2.81
CA LEU A 101 -9.81 -25.29 1.86
C LEU A 101 -11.17 -24.62 2.04
N VAL A 102 -11.64 -24.46 3.27
CA VAL A 102 -12.89 -23.75 3.56
C VAL A 102 -12.80 -22.30 3.09
N LEU A 103 -11.72 -21.60 3.38
CA LEU A 103 -11.53 -20.21 3.00
C LEU A 103 -11.53 -20.02 1.48
N ALA A 104 -10.83 -20.88 0.75
CA ALA A 104 -10.76 -20.84 -0.69
C ALA A 104 -12.08 -21.18 -1.38
N ASN A 105 -12.84 -22.13 -0.82
CA ASN A 105 -14.08 -22.61 -1.42
C ASN A 105 -15.33 -21.93 -0.87
N ARG A 106 -15.29 -21.15 0.22
CA ARG A 106 -16.46 -20.45 0.77
C ARG A 106 -16.37 -18.93 0.62
N PHE A 107 -15.16 -18.38 0.69
CA PHE A 107 -14.91 -16.93 0.69
C PHE A 107 -14.00 -16.49 -0.45
N ASN A 108 -13.59 -17.40 -1.33
CA ASN A 108 -12.66 -17.13 -2.43
C ASN A 108 -11.30 -16.57 -1.96
N ILE A 109 -10.87 -16.95 -0.77
CA ILE A 109 -9.58 -16.55 -0.19
C ILE A 109 -8.54 -17.63 -0.51
N ARG A 110 -7.51 -17.26 -1.27
CA ARG A 110 -6.48 -18.20 -1.70
C ARG A 110 -5.66 -18.73 -0.50
N PRO A 111 -5.20 -19.99 -0.54
CA PRO A 111 -4.44 -20.59 0.56
C PRO A 111 -3.23 -19.79 1.07
N ASP A 112 -2.47 -19.12 0.20
CA ASP A 112 -1.29 -18.32 0.58
C ASP A 112 -1.65 -17.07 1.42
N ALA A 113 -2.83 -16.49 1.22
CA ALA A 113 -3.33 -15.35 2.00
C ALA A 113 -3.67 -15.74 3.46
N TYR A 114 -3.85 -17.04 3.73
CA TYR A 114 -4.17 -17.56 5.05
C TYR A 114 -3.20 -17.07 6.11
N PHE A 115 -1.90 -17.19 5.81
CA PHE A 115 -0.90 -16.77 6.75
C PHE A 115 -0.66 -15.25 6.67
N GLY A 116 -0.70 -14.67 5.47
CA GLY A 116 -0.59 -13.22 5.23
C GLY A 116 -1.52 -12.35 6.09
N TYR A 117 -2.74 -12.84 6.35
CA TYR A 117 -3.77 -12.12 7.12
C TYR A 117 -4.04 -12.74 8.49
N TYR A 118 -3.14 -13.59 8.99
CA TYR A 118 -3.29 -14.25 10.27
C TYR A 118 -4.64 -14.97 10.44
N LEU A 119 -5.19 -15.55 9.36
CA LEU A 119 -6.53 -16.17 9.34
C LEU A 119 -6.60 -17.47 10.15
N TRP A 120 -5.48 -17.96 10.68
CA TRP A 120 -5.47 -19.06 11.66
C TRP A 120 -5.90 -18.63 13.06
N LYS A 121 -5.86 -17.32 13.35
CA LYS A 121 -6.38 -16.76 14.60
C LYS A 121 -7.90 -16.71 14.50
N ASP A 122 -8.60 -17.26 15.49
CA ASP A 122 -10.07 -17.38 15.47
C ASP A 122 -10.76 -16.02 15.21
N ALA A 123 -10.27 -14.95 15.85
CA ALA A 123 -10.80 -13.59 15.65
C ALA A 123 -10.75 -13.12 14.19
N ASN A 124 -9.75 -13.54 13.41
CA ASN A 124 -9.65 -13.20 11.99
C ASN A 124 -10.42 -14.20 11.12
N TYR A 125 -10.36 -15.50 11.46
CA TYR A 125 -11.06 -16.56 10.74
C TYR A 125 -12.57 -16.32 10.64
N TYR A 126 -13.23 -15.91 11.73
CA TYR A 126 -14.67 -15.64 11.71
C TYR A 126 -15.07 -14.40 10.91
N ARG A 127 -14.12 -13.52 10.61
CA ARG A 127 -14.32 -12.30 9.80
C ARG A 127 -13.84 -12.45 8.36
N SER A 128 -13.54 -13.67 7.92
CA SER A 128 -12.91 -13.95 6.63
C SER A 128 -13.62 -13.32 5.43
N SER A 129 -14.96 -13.35 5.40
CA SER A 129 -15.75 -12.73 4.31
C SER A 129 -15.44 -11.24 4.12
N LYS A 130 -14.94 -10.55 5.14
CA LYS A 130 -14.66 -9.12 5.17
C LYS A 130 -13.27 -8.77 4.65
N TYR A 131 -12.41 -9.75 4.43
CA TYR A 131 -11.09 -9.55 3.83
C TYR A 131 -11.20 -9.49 2.30
N PHE A 132 -10.43 -8.60 1.69
CA PHE A 132 -10.30 -8.49 0.23
C PHE A 132 -8.86 -8.78 -0.18
N LEU A 133 -8.66 -9.68 -1.15
CA LEU A 133 -7.34 -9.87 -1.73
C LEU A 133 -7.02 -8.71 -2.68
N SER A 134 -5.76 -8.28 -2.77
CA SER A 134 -5.34 -7.17 -3.63
C SER A 134 -5.85 -7.27 -5.07
N PRO A 135 -5.73 -8.43 -5.76
CA PRO A 135 -6.23 -8.57 -7.13
C PRO A 135 -7.75 -8.40 -7.27
N GLN A 136 -8.50 -8.75 -6.22
CA GLN A 136 -9.94 -8.52 -6.18
C GLN A 136 -10.20 -7.03 -5.91
N PHE A 137 -9.48 -6.45 -4.95
CA PHE A 137 -9.64 -5.05 -4.60
C PHE A 137 -9.28 -4.12 -5.76
N ASP A 138 -8.26 -4.42 -6.56
CA ASP A 138 -7.89 -3.67 -7.76
C ASP A 138 -9.05 -3.60 -8.77
N GLY A 139 -9.73 -4.72 -9.03
CA GLY A 139 -10.91 -4.74 -9.90
C GLY A 139 -12.08 -3.93 -9.33
N LEU A 140 -12.23 -3.90 -8.00
CA LEU A 140 -13.22 -3.04 -7.34
C LEU A 140 -12.83 -1.56 -7.43
N LEU A 141 -11.54 -1.23 -7.30
CA LEU A 141 -11.04 0.13 -7.45
C LEU A 141 -11.30 0.67 -8.86
N GLU A 142 -11.16 -0.15 -9.90
CA GLU A 142 -11.51 0.25 -11.27
C GLU A 142 -12.99 0.63 -11.40
N LEU A 143 -13.90 -0.15 -10.81
CA LEU A 143 -15.33 0.15 -10.83
C LEU A 143 -15.71 1.38 -10.01
N LEU A 144 -14.98 1.63 -8.92
CA LEU A 144 -15.19 2.78 -8.05
C LEU A 144 -14.54 4.06 -8.59
N ARG A 145 -13.62 3.95 -9.56
CA ARG A 145 -13.00 5.11 -10.20
C ARG A 145 -13.93 5.61 -11.28
N LYS A 146 -14.34 6.87 -11.18
CA LYS A 146 -14.78 7.65 -12.34
C LYS A 146 -13.58 7.81 -13.29
N ASP A 147 -13.79 8.02 -14.59
CA ASP A 147 -12.74 8.23 -15.62
C ASP A 147 -11.74 9.34 -15.24
N ALA A 148 -10.82 9.02 -14.34
CA ALA A 148 -9.93 9.95 -13.70
C ALA A 148 -8.52 9.62 -14.14
N ASP A 149 -7.88 10.59 -14.79
CA ASP A 149 -6.47 10.52 -15.09
C ASP A 149 -5.67 10.54 -13.78
N VAL A 150 -5.33 9.34 -13.30
CA VAL A 150 -4.49 9.13 -12.10
C VAL A 150 -3.00 9.36 -12.40
N SER A 151 -2.61 9.60 -13.66
CA SER A 151 -1.21 9.91 -14.00
C SER A 151 -0.72 11.16 -13.27
N TYR A 152 -1.64 12.09 -12.98
CA TYR A 152 -1.34 13.31 -12.24
C TYR A 152 -0.88 13.06 -10.80
N LEU A 153 -1.33 11.97 -10.16
CA LEU A 153 -0.86 11.59 -8.82
C LEU A 153 0.54 10.95 -8.86
N ARG A 154 0.89 10.30 -9.98
CA ARG A 154 2.18 9.61 -10.13
C ARG A 154 3.32 10.59 -10.33
N ASP A 155 3.07 11.69 -11.04
CA ASP A 155 4.04 12.76 -11.25
C ASP A 155 4.13 13.63 -9.99
N LYS A 156 5.18 13.38 -9.18
CA LYS A 156 5.40 14.07 -7.90
C LYS A 156 5.56 15.58 -8.05
N PHE A 157 6.07 16.06 -9.19
CA PHE A 157 6.23 17.48 -9.42
C PHE A 157 4.89 18.16 -9.73
N LYS A 158 4.09 17.57 -10.62
CA LYS A 158 2.73 18.05 -10.89
C LYS A 158 1.87 18.05 -9.63
N PHE A 159 1.92 16.96 -8.88
CA PHE A 159 1.24 16.85 -7.59
C PHE A 159 1.64 17.98 -6.63
N PHE A 160 2.95 18.22 -6.46
CA PHE A 160 3.46 19.32 -5.65
C PHE A 160 2.93 20.69 -6.10
N ILE A 161 2.96 20.99 -7.40
CA ILE A 161 2.45 22.26 -7.94
C ILE A 161 0.96 22.42 -7.66
N LYS A 162 0.15 21.35 -7.78
CA LYS A 162 -1.28 21.39 -7.44
C LYS A 162 -1.48 21.69 -5.97
N CYS A 163 -0.81 20.97 -5.08
CA CYS A 163 -0.92 21.18 -3.64
C CYS A 163 -0.52 22.61 -3.26
N LYS A 164 0.57 23.13 -3.83
CA LYS A 164 1.05 24.49 -3.59
C LYS A 164 0.03 25.55 -4.05
N SER A 165 -0.60 25.38 -5.21
CA SER A 165 -1.57 26.37 -5.74
C SER A 165 -2.83 26.52 -4.90
N VAL A 166 -3.14 25.52 -4.06
CA VAL A 166 -4.24 25.56 -3.08
C VAL A 166 -3.75 25.62 -1.63
N HIS A 167 -2.48 25.97 -1.41
CA HIS A 167 -1.87 26.16 -0.09
C HIS A 167 -1.94 24.94 0.84
N LEU A 168 -1.92 23.72 0.28
CA LEU A 168 -1.81 22.49 1.08
C LEU A 168 -0.37 22.32 1.59
N PRO A 169 -0.17 21.95 2.87
CA PRO A 169 1.11 21.48 3.38
C PRO A 169 1.62 20.26 2.61
N VAL A 170 2.63 20.47 1.77
CA VAL A 170 3.25 19.45 0.93
C VAL A 170 4.77 19.54 1.06
N ALA A 171 5.44 18.40 0.98
CA ALA A 171 6.89 18.33 1.06
C ALA A 171 7.52 19.24 -0.02
N PRO A 172 8.43 20.15 0.37
CA PRO A 172 8.97 21.14 -0.55
C PRO A 172 9.87 20.50 -1.62
N ILE A 173 9.73 20.97 -2.86
CA ILE A 173 10.65 20.67 -3.97
C ILE A 173 11.52 21.90 -4.21
N LEU A 174 12.84 21.70 -4.16
CA LEU A 174 13.86 22.74 -4.40
C LEU A 174 14.18 22.87 -5.89
N ALA A 175 14.27 21.74 -6.59
CA ALA A 175 14.59 21.70 -8.01
C ALA A 175 14.07 20.41 -8.67
N VAL A 176 13.92 20.48 -9.99
CA VAL A 176 13.73 19.32 -10.85
C VAL A 176 15.01 19.09 -11.65
N ILE A 177 15.50 17.86 -11.65
CA ILE A 177 16.68 17.46 -12.43
C ILE A 177 16.16 16.72 -13.65
N HIS A 178 16.40 17.28 -14.84
CA HIS A 178 15.84 16.80 -16.08
C HIS A 178 16.78 15.85 -16.82
N ILE A 179 16.20 14.84 -17.47
CA ILE A 179 16.91 13.98 -18.40
C ILE A 179 17.57 14.85 -19.47
N ASN A 180 18.90 14.76 -19.56
CA ASN A 180 19.73 15.45 -20.56
C ASN A 180 19.57 16.99 -20.62
N ASN A 181 18.89 17.62 -19.65
CA ASN A 181 18.49 19.04 -19.73
C ASN A 181 18.72 19.82 -18.42
N GLY A 182 19.72 19.41 -17.63
CA GLY A 182 20.20 20.16 -16.47
C GLY A 182 19.22 20.25 -15.30
N ILE A 183 19.39 21.26 -14.44
CA ILE A 183 18.62 21.44 -13.20
C ILE A 183 17.75 22.69 -13.29
N SER A 184 16.44 22.52 -13.10
CA SER A 184 15.45 23.60 -13.00
C SER A 184 15.16 23.89 -11.53
N TRP A 185 15.71 24.99 -11.03
CA TRP A 185 15.51 25.44 -9.66
C TRP A 185 14.15 26.13 -9.47
N LEU A 186 13.48 25.83 -8.37
CA LEU A 186 12.27 26.52 -7.93
C LEU A 186 12.56 27.71 -7.02
N SER A 187 13.78 27.78 -6.46
CA SER A 187 14.25 28.91 -5.65
C SER A 187 14.92 29.99 -6.52
N GLU A 188 14.86 31.24 -6.08
CA GLU A 188 15.49 32.36 -6.78
C GLU A 188 17.02 32.29 -6.78
N LYS A 189 17.62 31.76 -5.70
CA LYS A 189 19.08 31.68 -5.54
C LYS A 189 19.76 30.65 -6.46
N LYS A 190 18.99 29.72 -7.05
CA LYS A 190 19.45 28.70 -8.02
C LYS A 190 20.73 27.94 -7.61
N CYS A 191 20.86 27.60 -6.33
CA CYS A 191 22.01 26.89 -5.76
C CYS A 191 21.58 25.85 -4.72
N LEU A 192 22.48 24.96 -4.32
CA LEU A 192 22.20 23.99 -3.27
C LEU A 192 22.08 24.71 -1.92
N PRO A 193 20.97 24.56 -1.17
CA PRO A 193 20.90 25.10 0.17
C PRO A 193 21.77 24.29 1.12
N HIS A 194 22.43 24.97 2.06
CA HIS A 194 23.33 24.39 3.07
C HIS A 194 22.57 23.62 4.18
N ILE A 195 21.85 22.58 3.77
CA ILE A 195 20.99 21.72 4.59
C ILE A 195 21.12 20.27 4.11
N ASP A 196 20.60 19.33 4.89
CA ASP A 196 20.44 17.95 4.45
C ASP A 196 19.49 17.88 3.26
N LEU A 197 19.84 17.05 2.29
CA LEU A 197 19.13 16.93 1.02
C LEU A 197 18.62 15.52 0.80
N PHE A 198 17.57 15.42 0.00
CA PHE A 198 16.98 14.17 -0.44
C PHE A 198 16.62 14.28 -1.92
N THR A 199 16.86 13.22 -2.69
CA THR A 199 16.40 13.11 -4.08
C THR A 199 15.58 11.85 -4.26
N LYS A 200 14.66 11.87 -5.22
CA LYS A 200 14.01 10.66 -5.73
C LYS A 200 13.50 10.86 -7.16
N PRO A 201 13.29 9.78 -7.93
CA PRO A 201 12.66 9.88 -9.24
C PRO A 201 11.23 10.42 -9.15
N ILE A 202 10.83 11.21 -10.16
CA ILE A 202 9.52 11.85 -10.20
C ILE A 202 8.37 10.84 -10.24
N ASP A 203 8.50 9.76 -10.98
CA ASP A 203 7.39 8.87 -11.34
C ASP A 203 7.59 7.40 -10.89
N ARG A 204 8.72 7.07 -10.25
CA ARG A 204 8.94 5.75 -9.65
C ARG A 204 8.28 5.60 -8.27
N SER A 205 8.13 4.36 -7.84
CA SER A 205 7.50 3.95 -6.57
C SER A 205 8.51 3.21 -5.68
N PHE A 206 8.13 2.93 -4.43
CA PHE A 206 8.88 2.06 -3.51
C PHE A 206 10.27 2.55 -3.07
N GLY A 207 10.55 3.86 -3.25
CA GLY A 207 11.84 4.45 -2.87
C GLY A 207 13.00 4.07 -3.78
N ASP A 208 12.72 3.44 -4.92
CA ASP A 208 13.74 3.08 -5.90
C ASP A 208 14.38 4.33 -6.50
N GLY A 209 15.71 4.38 -6.49
CA GLY A 209 16.51 5.55 -6.89
C GLY A 209 16.52 6.71 -5.89
N ALA A 210 16.00 6.55 -4.68
CA ALA A 210 16.08 7.60 -3.66
C ALA A 210 17.49 7.68 -3.05
N GLU A 211 17.98 8.90 -2.80
CA GLU A 211 19.25 9.12 -2.11
C GLU A 211 19.11 10.25 -1.07
N SER A 212 19.81 10.10 0.06
CA SER A 212 19.87 11.10 1.13
C SER A 212 21.31 11.59 1.37
N TRP A 213 21.46 12.86 1.70
CA TRP A 213 22.75 13.49 1.97
C TRP A 213 22.71 14.32 3.24
N ALA A 214 23.72 14.12 4.10
CA ALA A 214 23.91 14.89 5.33
C ALA A 214 24.91 16.02 5.13
N TYR A 215 24.53 17.24 5.49
CA TYR A 215 25.37 18.43 5.39
C TYR A 215 26.15 18.66 6.68
N ASN A 216 27.46 18.89 6.58
CA ASN A 216 28.35 19.05 7.74
C ASN A 216 28.89 20.47 7.95
N GLY A 217 28.32 21.48 7.27
CA GLY A 217 28.78 22.87 7.32
C GLY A 217 29.77 23.25 6.21
N LYS A 218 30.34 22.27 5.49
CA LYS A 218 31.24 22.51 4.34
C LYS A 218 30.80 21.81 3.06
N GLY A 219 30.10 20.69 3.18
CA GLY A 219 29.59 19.93 2.06
C GLY A 219 28.69 18.79 2.54
N TRP A 220 28.35 17.91 1.62
CA TRP A 220 27.40 16.83 1.83
C TRP A 220 28.10 15.50 1.94
N SER A 221 27.48 14.54 2.62
CA SER A 221 27.99 13.19 2.72
C SER A 221 26.89 12.16 2.58
N ARG A 222 27.22 11.04 1.93
CA ARG A 222 26.36 9.87 1.78
C ARG A 222 27.21 8.61 1.82
N ASN A 223 26.81 7.62 2.61
CA ASN A 223 27.50 6.32 2.71
C ASN A 223 29.02 6.44 2.97
N GLY A 224 29.42 7.42 3.79
CA GLY A 224 30.82 7.70 4.13
C GLY A 224 31.60 8.48 3.07
N VAL A 225 31.00 8.82 1.93
CA VAL A 225 31.61 9.59 0.85
C VAL A 225 31.24 11.07 0.97
N TYR A 226 32.23 11.96 0.83
CA TYR A 226 32.06 13.42 0.89
C TYR A 226 31.92 14.06 -0.50
N TYR A 227 31.05 15.07 -0.60
CA TYR A 227 30.71 15.81 -1.80
C TYR A 227 30.81 17.32 -1.53
N THR A 228 31.62 18.02 -2.32
CA THR A 228 31.50 19.48 -2.46
C THR A 228 30.26 19.81 -3.31
N GLU A 229 29.85 21.08 -3.33
CA GLU A 229 28.72 21.54 -4.16
C GLU A 229 28.86 21.13 -5.62
N ASP A 230 30.01 21.40 -6.24
CA ASP A 230 30.27 21.05 -7.66
C ASP A 230 30.18 19.54 -7.92
N ILE A 231 30.68 18.71 -7.00
CA ILE A 231 30.64 17.26 -7.14
C ILE A 231 29.20 16.76 -6.98
N LEU A 232 28.45 17.29 -6.02
CA LEU A 232 27.05 16.91 -5.81
C LEU A 232 26.18 17.33 -7.01
N LEU A 233 26.37 18.53 -7.56
CA LEU A 233 25.64 18.98 -8.75
C LEU A 233 25.89 18.06 -9.95
N LYS A 234 27.15 17.69 -10.20
CA LYS A 234 27.51 16.73 -11.26
C LYS A 234 26.89 15.35 -11.01
N HIS A 235 26.91 14.88 -9.77
CA HIS A 235 26.28 13.61 -9.39
C HIS A 235 24.78 13.63 -9.65
N LEU A 236 24.07 14.67 -9.20
CA LEU A 236 22.63 14.84 -9.42
C LEU A 236 22.29 14.85 -10.91
N GLN A 237 23.05 15.58 -11.73
CA GLN A 237 22.88 15.56 -13.19
C GLN A 237 23.13 14.17 -13.78
N GLY A 238 24.12 13.45 -13.25
CA GLY A 238 24.44 12.07 -13.66
C GLY A 238 23.39 11.03 -13.27
N LEU A 239 22.51 11.30 -12.30
CA LEU A 239 21.38 10.42 -11.96
C LEU A 239 20.28 10.47 -13.04
N ALA A 240 20.08 11.64 -13.66
CA ALA A 240 18.99 11.88 -14.60
C ALA A 240 19.34 11.44 -16.02
N ILE A 241 19.60 10.13 -16.20
CA ILE A 241 19.83 9.52 -17.51
C ILE A 241 18.52 8.98 -18.09
N GLU A 242 17.81 8.17 -17.31
CA GLU A 242 16.57 7.50 -17.74
C GLU A 242 15.31 8.16 -17.17
N TYR A 243 15.43 8.86 -16.04
CA TYR A 243 14.31 9.44 -15.30
C TYR A 243 14.61 10.87 -14.87
N ASN A 244 13.55 11.67 -14.74
CA ASN A 244 13.64 12.95 -14.06
C ASN A 244 13.64 12.74 -12.54
N TYR A 245 14.36 13.57 -11.82
CA TYR A 245 14.44 13.54 -10.36
C TYR A 245 13.92 14.85 -9.75
N ILE A 246 13.49 14.78 -8.50
CA ILE A 246 13.20 15.95 -7.67
C ILE A 246 14.20 16.04 -6.54
N LEU A 247 14.76 17.22 -6.35
CA LEU A 247 15.59 17.56 -5.20
C LEU A 247 14.74 18.23 -4.14
N MET A 248 14.88 17.79 -2.90
CA MET A 248 14.07 18.21 -1.76
C MET A 248 14.97 18.41 -0.53
N PRO A 249 14.56 19.22 0.46
CA PRO A 249 15.14 19.14 1.79
C PRO A 249 14.91 17.74 2.37
N ARG A 250 15.87 17.23 3.13
CA ARG A 250 15.61 16.04 3.95
C ARG A 250 14.62 16.42 5.06
N LEU A 251 13.51 15.70 5.11
CA LEU A 251 12.54 15.83 6.20
C LEU A 251 12.95 14.94 7.37
N TYR A 252 12.60 15.38 8.58
CA TYR A 252 12.75 14.60 9.79
C TYR A 252 11.40 14.44 10.46
N ASN A 253 11.24 13.31 11.14
CA ASN A 253 10.07 13.09 11.96
C ASN A 253 10.08 13.99 13.19
N HIS A 254 8.88 14.29 13.70
CA HIS A 254 8.69 14.88 15.02
C HIS A 254 9.48 14.09 16.08
N PRO A 255 10.06 14.74 17.12
CA PRO A 255 10.86 14.07 18.15
C PRO A 255 10.21 12.82 18.75
N ASP A 256 8.91 12.86 19.04
CA ASP A 256 8.17 11.70 19.59
C ASP A 256 8.09 10.48 18.65
N ILE A 257 8.30 10.68 17.35
CA ILE A 257 8.29 9.61 16.34
C ILE A 257 9.72 9.09 16.09
N MET A 258 10.76 9.85 16.41
CA MET A 258 12.17 9.47 16.16
C MET A 258 12.57 8.15 16.84
N GLN A 259 11.88 7.76 17.91
CA GLN A 259 12.06 6.46 18.57
C GLN A 259 11.59 5.25 17.74
N PHE A 260 10.82 5.48 16.66
CA PHE A 260 10.25 4.45 15.78
C PHE A 260 10.91 4.40 14.40
N THR A 261 12.16 4.83 14.32
CA THR A 261 12.92 4.84 13.07
C THR A 261 14.39 4.50 13.31
N SER A 262 15.04 3.91 12.30
CA SER A 262 16.48 3.69 12.20
C SER A 262 17.24 4.82 11.50
N GLY A 263 16.59 5.97 11.22
CA GLY A 263 17.17 7.14 10.57
C GLY A 263 16.52 7.53 9.23
N ALA A 264 15.74 6.63 8.63
CA ALA A 264 14.84 6.95 7.52
C ALA A 264 13.53 7.57 8.02
N LEU A 265 12.77 8.20 7.12
CA LEU A 265 11.53 8.85 7.52
C LEU A 265 10.43 7.81 7.77
N ALA A 266 9.93 7.71 9.01
CA ALA A 266 8.69 6.97 9.28
C ALA A 266 7.50 7.76 8.72
N THR A 267 6.60 7.09 7.99
CA THR A 267 5.47 7.79 7.34
C THR A 267 4.13 7.25 7.80
N LEU A 268 3.17 8.17 7.90
CA LEU A 268 1.78 7.88 8.19
C LEU A 268 1.02 7.71 6.88
N ARG A 269 0.59 6.48 6.59
CA ARG A 269 -0.36 6.20 5.51
C ARG A 269 -1.77 6.46 6.04
N VAL A 270 -2.51 7.38 5.43
CA VAL A 270 -3.95 7.59 5.69
C VAL A 270 -4.72 7.27 4.42
N VAL A 271 -5.69 6.36 4.50
CA VAL A 271 -6.54 6.05 3.34
C VAL A 271 -7.88 6.75 3.49
N THR A 272 -8.24 7.54 2.49
CA THR A 272 -9.50 8.27 2.44
C THR A 272 -10.34 7.84 1.23
N CYS A 273 -11.66 7.88 1.41
CA CYS A 273 -12.65 7.69 0.37
C CYS A 273 -13.53 8.93 0.22
N TYR A 274 -13.92 9.27 -1.00
CA TYR A 274 -14.67 10.47 -1.29
C TYR A 274 -15.67 10.27 -2.43
N THR A 275 -16.90 10.72 -2.18
CA THR A 275 -17.93 10.90 -3.21
C THR A 275 -18.14 12.40 -3.40
N PRO A 276 -18.03 12.96 -4.62
CA PRO A 276 -18.21 14.38 -4.86
C PRO A 276 -19.47 14.94 -4.18
N GLY A 277 -19.32 16.01 -3.41
CA GLY A 277 -20.41 16.66 -2.68
C GLY A 277 -20.77 16.03 -1.32
N LYS A 278 -20.17 14.89 -0.94
CA LYS A 278 -20.32 14.28 0.40
C LYS A 278 -19.14 14.62 1.32
N SER A 279 -19.15 14.12 2.55
CA SER A 279 -17.96 14.15 3.42
C SER A 279 -16.90 13.15 2.95
N VAL A 280 -15.63 13.50 3.14
CA VAL A 280 -14.51 12.55 2.99
C VAL A 280 -14.49 11.62 4.19
N VAL A 281 -14.22 10.34 3.96
CA VAL A 281 -14.23 9.30 4.99
C VAL A 281 -12.84 8.67 5.08
N THR A 282 -12.21 8.70 6.26
CA THR A 282 -10.99 7.93 6.51
C THR A 282 -11.35 6.48 6.80
N ILE A 283 -10.69 5.55 6.10
CA ILE A 283 -10.97 4.11 6.18
C ILE A 283 -10.06 3.43 7.20
N PHE A 284 -8.76 3.71 7.09
CA PHE A 284 -7.75 3.25 8.03
C PHE A 284 -6.52 4.15 7.93
N SER A 285 -5.63 4.00 8.91
CA SER A 285 -4.32 4.60 8.89
C SER A 285 -3.30 3.66 9.51
N VAL A 286 -2.07 3.69 8.99
CA VAL A 286 -0.95 2.90 9.49
C VAL A 286 0.30 3.77 9.56
N LEU A 287 1.06 3.64 10.65
CA LEU A 287 2.42 4.17 10.70
C LEU A 287 3.36 3.11 10.14
N ARG A 288 4.07 3.43 9.05
CA ARG A 288 5.16 2.62 8.51
C ARG A 288 6.46 3.06 9.17
N MET A 289 7.17 2.11 9.73
CA MET A 289 8.40 2.32 10.49
C MET A 289 9.54 1.59 9.77
N PRO A 290 10.60 2.32 9.36
CA PRO A 290 11.77 1.72 8.75
C PRO A 290 12.54 0.88 9.77
N VAL A 291 13.00 -0.28 9.34
CA VAL A 291 13.83 -1.21 10.13
C VAL A 291 15.13 -1.48 9.39
N GLY A 292 16.23 -1.58 10.13
CA GLY A 292 17.57 -1.80 9.59
C GLY A 292 18.18 -0.56 8.95
N SER A 293 19.18 -0.74 8.10
CA SER A 293 19.92 0.34 7.43
C SER A 293 19.20 0.91 6.18
N MET A 294 17.87 0.78 6.11
CA MET A 294 17.12 1.19 4.93
C MET A 294 17.06 2.71 4.84
N GLU A 295 17.34 3.28 3.66
CA GLU A 295 17.21 4.73 3.40
C GLU A 295 15.73 5.16 3.25
N VAL A 296 14.79 4.20 3.13
CA VAL A 296 13.35 4.43 2.93
C VAL A 296 12.49 3.49 3.78
N ASP A 297 11.29 3.89 4.16
CA ASP A 297 10.34 3.14 4.99
C ASP A 297 9.43 2.19 4.19
N ASN A 298 10.01 1.53 3.19
CA ASN A 298 9.28 0.63 2.34
C ASN A 298 8.89 -0.65 3.11
N PHE A 299 7.61 -0.74 3.49
CA PHE A 299 7.00 -1.91 4.13
C PHE A 299 7.24 -3.21 3.34
N ASN A 300 7.29 -3.14 2.00
CA ASN A 300 7.58 -4.30 1.16
C ASN A 300 9.07 -4.69 1.13
N ALA A 301 9.96 -3.83 1.62
CA ALA A 301 11.41 -4.05 1.64
C ALA A 301 11.96 -4.31 3.06
N GLY A 302 11.09 -4.69 4.01
CA GLY A 302 11.51 -5.12 5.36
C GLY A 302 11.17 -4.17 6.50
N GLY A 303 10.46 -3.06 6.24
CA GLY A 303 9.87 -2.23 7.31
C GLY A 303 8.73 -2.93 8.06
N ILE A 304 8.36 -2.39 9.22
CA ILE A 304 7.17 -2.81 9.98
C ILE A 304 6.08 -1.74 9.89
N ALA A 305 4.82 -2.11 10.08
CA ALA A 305 3.72 -1.17 10.13
C ALA A 305 2.78 -1.47 11.28
N ALA A 306 2.31 -0.41 11.96
CA ALA A 306 1.29 -0.49 13.00
C ALA A 306 0.02 0.23 12.56
N LEU A 307 -1.14 -0.41 12.74
CA LEU A 307 -2.42 0.30 12.68
C LEU A 307 -2.48 1.40 13.73
N ILE A 308 -3.28 2.42 13.45
CA ILE A 308 -3.59 3.46 14.40
C ILE A 308 -5.07 3.37 14.76
N ASP A 309 -5.37 3.38 16.06
CA ASP A 309 -6.76 3.40 16.53
C ASP A 309 -7.43 4.77 16.31
N LYS A 310 -8.73 4.85 16.59
CA LYS A 310 -9.50 6.09 16.45
C LYS A 310 -9.00 7.26 17.30
N ASN A 311 -8.19 7.00 18.33
CA ASN A 311 -7.64 8.00 19.24
C ASN A 311 -6.20 8.42 18.86
N GLY A 312 -5.63 7.83 17.81
CA GLY A 312 -4.26 8.11 17.38
C GLY A 312 -3.20 7.28 18.10
N ARG A 313 -3.56 6.15 18.69
CA ARG A 313 -2.61 5.24 19.35
C ARG A 313 -2.20 4.11 18.43
N LEU A 314 -0.91 3.79 18.45
CA LEU A 314 -0.37 2.67 17.68
C LEU A 314 -0.84 1.33 18.26
N CYS A 315 -1.26 0.43 17.38
CA CYS A 315 -1.49 -0.98 17.68
C CYS A 315 -0.16 -1.75 17.65
N LEU A 316 -0.23 -3.09 17.80
CA LEU A 316 0.92 -3.94 17.48
C LEU A 316 1.34 -3.73 16.02
N ALA A 317 2.65 -3.75 15.77
CA ALA A 317 3.17 -3.72 14.42
C ALA A 317 3.34 -5.13 13.86
N ALA A 318 3.38 -5.25 12.54
CA ALA A 318 3.83 -6.46 11.86
C ALA A 318 4.74 -6.09 10.69
N ALA A 319 5.53 -7.06 10.23
CA ALA A 319 6.22 -6.98 8.95
C ALA A 319 5.39 -7.63 7.84
N MET A 320 5.72 -7.35 6.58
CA MET A 320 5.17 -8.11 5.45
C MET A 320 5.58 -9.59 5.51
N ASN A 321 6.80 -9.87 6.01
CA ASN A 321 7.22 -11.23 6.32
C ASN A 321 6.56 -11.70 7.62
N ILE A 322 5.44 -12.39 7.46
CA ILE A 322 4.65 -13.00 8.52
C ILE A 322 5.41 -13.93 9.46
N ASN A 323 6.52 -14.52 9.02
CA ASN A 323 7.32 -15.41 9.86
C ASN A 323 8.04 -14.66 10.98
N LEU A 324 8.10 -13.33 10.91
CA LEU A 324 8.66 -12.49 11.96
C LEU A 324 7.67 -12.18 13.10
N GLY A 325 6.41 -12.59 12.96
CA GLY A 325 5.39 -12.39 13.99
C GLY A 325 4.97 -10.92 14.15
N LEU A 326 4.42 -10.60 15.32
CA LEU A 326 4.00 -9.26 15.71
C LEU A 326 5.05 -8.59 16.60
N PHE A 327 5.17 -7.27 16.49
CA PHE A 327 6.14 -6.45 17.20
C PHE A 327 5.44 -5.52 18.18
N ASN A 328 5.73 -5.72 19.48
CA ASN A 328 5.40 -4.74 20.51
C ASN A 328 6.52 -3.70 20.69
N LEU A 329 7.76 -4.07 20.36
CA LEU A 329 8.93 -3.19 20.44
C LEU A 329 9.49 -2.96 19.04
N HIS A 330 10.00 -1.76 18.77
CA HIS A 330 10.67 -1.46 17.52
C HIS A 330 12.02 -2.19 17.45
N PRO A 331 12.28 -3.01 16.40
CA PRO A 331 13.42 -3.94 16.39
C PRO A 331 14.80 -3.29 16.55
N ASN A 332 14.99 -2.06 16.06
CA ASN A 332 16.30 -1.38 16.16
C ASN A 332 16.49 -0.54 17.41
N THR A 333 15.40 0.05 17.93
CA THR A 333 15.48 1.07 18.98
C THR A 333 14.99 0.55 20.33
N GLY A 334 14.27 -0.58 20.35
CA GLY A 334 13.64 -1.12 21.55
C GLY A 334 12.43 -0.33 22.04
N ALA A 335 12.00 0.71 21.33
CA ALA A 335 10.89 1.56 21.74
C ALA A 335 9.56 0.80 21.75
N THR A 336 8.72 1.04 22.76
CA THR A 336 7.38 0.44 22.84
C THR A 336 6.45 1.03 21.80
N ILE A 337 5.96 0.20 20.88
CA ILE A 337 5.05 0.57 19.82
C ILE A 337 3.63 0.62 20.34
N GLN A 338 3.12 -0.48 20.92
CA GLN A 338 1.71 -0.59 21.26
C GLN A 338 1.31 0.44 22.32
N GLY A 339 0.27 1.21 22.04
CA GLY A 339 -0.27 2.25 22.92
C GLY A 339 0.42 3.60 22.80
N ALA A 340 1.53 3.72 22.06
CA ALA A 340 2.19 4.99 21.83
C ALA A 340 1.26 5.97 21.11
N GLN A 341 1.21 7.21 21.60
CA GLN A 341 0.40 8.27 21.02
C GLN A 341 1.15 8.91 19.85
N LEU A 342 0.52 8.95 18.68
CA LEU A 342 1.08 9.64 17.52
C LEU A 342 0.79 11.15 17.60
N PRO A 343 1.80 12.03 17.57
CA PRO A 343 1.58 13.48 17.56
C PRO A 343 0.91 13.92 16.26
N PHE A 344 0.14 15.01 16.31
CA PHE A 344 -0.55 15.61 15.15
C PHE A 344 -1.45 14.66 14.34
N TYR A 345 -1.89 13.54 14.91
CA TYR A 345 -2.64 12.53 14.15
C TYR A 345 -3.98 13.07 13.61
N LYS A 346 -4.72 13.84 14.43
CA LYS A 346 -6.01 14.41 14.01
C LYS A 346 -5.82 15.43 12.90
N GLU A 347 -4.79 16.25 13.01
CA GLU A 347 -4.36 17.25 12.05
C GLU A 347 -3.95 16.60 10.72
N ALA A 348 -3.23 15.48 10.78
CA ALA A 348 -2.89 14.69 9.59
C ALA A 348 -4.14 14.12 8.89
N CYS A 349 -5.08 13.55 9.64
CA CYS A 349 -6.35 13.07 9.06
C CYS A 349 -7.19 14.21 8.46
N ALA A 350 -7.22 15.37 9.10
CA ALA A 350 -7.91 16.55 8.60
C ALA A 350 -7.25 17.12 7.33
N LEU A 351 -5.92 17.11 7.27
CA LEU A 351 -5.13 17.46 6.09
C LEU A 351 -5.47 16.54 4.92
N CYS A 352 -5.43 15.22 5.11
CA CYS A 352 -5.79 14.25 4.07
C CYS A 352 -7.23 14.45 3.58
N SER A 353 -8.17 14.71 4.49
CA SER A 353 -9.57 14.96 4.16
C SER A 353 -9.75 16.24 3.33
N THR A 354 -9.00 17.29 3.66
CA THR A 354 -9.00 18.55 2.90
C THR A 354 -8.35 18.35 1.52
N ALA A 355 -7.22 17.66 1.48
CA ALA A 355 -6.50 17.37 0.26
C ALA A 355 -7.30 16.49 -0.71
N HIS A 356 -8.07 15.51 -0.23
CA HIS A 356 -8.89 14.64 -1.09
C HIS A 356 -9.96 15.41 -1.87
N LYS A 357 -10.53 16.46 -1.27
CA LYS A 357 -11.51 17.32 -1.98
C LYS A 357 -10.92 18.03 -3.20
N VAL A 358 -9.59 18.21 -3.25
CA VAL A 358 -8.88 18.81 -4.40
C VAL A 358 -8.80 17.85 -5.60
N PHE A 359 -8.99 16.55 -5.36
CA PHE A 359 -8.97 15.48 -6.37
C PHE A 359 -10.32 14.74 -6.43
N PRO A 360 -11.44 15.42 -6.74
CA PRO A 360 -12.78 14.86 -6.61
C PRO A 360 -13.07 13.67 -7.54
N ASN A 361 -12.29 13.50 -8.61
CA ASN A 361 -12.47 12.41 -9.56
C ASN A 361 -11.83 11.10 -9.09
N ILE A 362 -11.00 11.13 -8.05
CA ILE A 362 -10.31 9.95 -7.54
C ILE A 362 -11.00 9.52 -6.25
N SER A 363 -11.83 8.49 -6.32
CA SER A 363 -12.71 8.11 -5.21
C SER A 363 -11.97 7.61 -3.97
N ILE A 364 -10.74 7.10 -4.12
CA ILE A 364 -9.95 6.52 -3.03
C ILE A 364 -8.49 6.94 -3.18
N ILE A 365 -7.89 7.49 -2.11
CA ILE A 365 -6.49 7.90 -2.10
C ILE A 365 -5.81 7.40 -0.82
N GLY A 366 -4.65 6.78 -0.96
CA GLY A 366 -3.70 6.53 0.12
C GLY A 366 -2.68 7.65 0.20
N TRP A 367 -2.78 8.49 1.22
CA TRP A 367 -1.87 9.61 1.47
C TRP A 367 -0.69 9.14 2.30
N ASP A 368 0.53 9.44 1.86
CA ASP A 368 1.71 9.32 2.71
C ASP A 368 2.03 10.68 3.31
N ILE A 369 2.02 10.75 4.64
CA ILE A 369 2.25 11.95 5.43
C ILE A 369 3.54 11.77 6.22
N ALA A 370 4.38 12.80 6.25
CA ALA A 370 5.39 12.94 7.29
C ALA A 370 4.85 13.83 8.38
N ILE A 371 4.91 13.36 9.62
CA ILE A 371 4.66 14.21 10.79
C ILE A 371 6.03 14.76 11.21
N THR A 372 6.27 16.04 10.92
CA THR A 372 7.52 16.76 11.22
C THR A 372 7.38 17.53 12.54
N PRO A 373 8.46 18.15 13.06
CA PRO A 373 8.38 19.04 14.22
C PRO A 373 7.35 20.19 14.05
N ASP A 374 7.18 20.67 12.82
CA ASP A 374 6.29 21.80 12.49
C ASP A 374 4.86 21.36 12.10
N GLY A 375 4.59 20.05 12.09
CA GLY A 375 3.28 19.49 11.78
C GLY A 375 3.26 18.52 10.59
N PRO A 376 2.07 18.08 10.15
CA PRO A 376 1.94 17.10 9.08
C PRO A 376 2.16 17.72 7.69
N VAL A 377 2.94 17.06 6.84
CA VAL A 377 3.14 17.43 5.44
C VAL A 377 2.88 16.25 4.52
N ILE A 378 2.24 16.51 3.38
CA ILE A 378 1.95 15.47 2.39
C ILE A 378 3.23 15.17 1.59
N LEU A 379 3.60 13.88 1.52
CA LEU A 379 4.74 13.40 0.72
C LEU A 379 4.30 12.97 -0.67
N GLU A 380 3.21 12.21 -0.75
CA GLU A 380 2.66 11.65 -1.98
C GLU A 380 1.21 11.20 -1.80
N ALA A 381 0.50 11.09 -2.92
CA ALA A 381 -0.83 10.53 -3.00
C ALA A 381 -0.80 9.29 -3.89
N ASN A 382 -1.28 8.17 -3.37
CA ASN A 382 -1.28 6.88 -4.04
C ASN A 382 -2.70 6.45 -4.39
N ASN A 383 -2.90 6.02 -5.63
CA ASN A 383 -4.18 5.47 -6.09
C ASN A 383 -4.38 3.99 -5.67
N ASN A 384 -3.31 3.33 -5.20
CA ASN A 384 -3.39 2.08 -4.47
C ASN A 384 -3.41 2.39 -2.95
N PRO A 385 -4.50 2.06 -2.24
CA PRO A 385 -4.61 2.32 -0.82
C PRO A 385 -3.68 1.48 0.05
N GLY A 386 -3.15 0.35 -0.44
CA GLY A 386 -2.28 -0.53 0.35
C GLY A 386 -3.04 -1.28 1.45
N ILE A 387 -4.17 -1.89 1.10
CA ILE A 387 -5.06 -2.59 2.03
C ILE A 387 -4.37 -3.77 2.74
N GLU A 388 -3.31 -4.32 2.16
CA GLU A 388 -2.54 -5.43 2.73
C GLU A 388 -1.92 -5.03 4.06
N THR A 389 -1.45 -3.78 4.20
CA THR A 389 -0.86 -3.30 5.44
C THR A 389 -1.90 -3.24 6.56
N ALA A 390 -3.14 -2.83 6.26
CA ALA A 390 -4.22 -2.81 7.26
C ALA A 390 -4.75 -4.21 7.62
N GLN A 391 -4.96 -5.05 6.60
CA GLN A 391 -5.53 -6.40 6.80
C GLN A 391 -4.52 -7.40 7.36
N GLY A 392 -3.26 -7.31 6.92
CA GLY A 392 -2.16 -8.14 7.39
C GLY A 392 -1.66 -7.68 8.75
N ALA A 393 -0.88 -6.59 8.76
CA ALA A 393 -0.23 -6.12 9.98
C ALA A 393 -1.21 -5.72 11.08
N GLY A 394 -2.37 -5.22 10.67
CA GLY A 394 -3.40 -4.75 11.57
C GLY A 394 -4.49 -5.76 11.94
N GLY A 395 -4.65 -6.85 11.19
CA GLY A 395 -5.81 -7.73 11.34
C GLY A 395 -7.16 -7.01 11.17
N LEU A 396 -7.17 -5.86 10.48
CA LEU A 396 -8.37 -5.07 10.22
C LEU A 396 -8.85 -5.35 8.79
N PRO A 397 -9.83 -6.26 8.61
CA PRO A 397 -10.43 -6.47 7.31
C PRO A 397 -11.07 -5.18 6.82
N ILE A 398 -10.87 -4.83 5.54
CA ILE A 398 -11.45 -3.61 4.98
C ILE A 398 -12.97 -3.62 5.05
N GLY A 399 -13.62 -4.79 5.03
CA GLY A 399 -15.06 -4.91 5.23
C GLY A 399 -15.58 -4.52 6.62
N ASP A 400 -14.71 -4.40 7.64
CA ASP A 400 -15.06 -3.85 8.98
C ASP A 400 -14.87 -2.34 9.07
N THR A 401 -14.31 -1.72 8.05
CA THR A 401 -14.07 -0.27 8.02
C THR A 401 -15.25 0.46 7.40
N ALA A 402 -15.22 1.80 7.46
CA ALA A 402 -16.21 2.64 6.79
C ALA A 402 -16.23 2.47 5.25
N PHE A 403 -15.25 1.76 4.66
CA PHE A 403 -15.20 1.48 3.22
C PHE A 403 -16.45 0.72 2.76
N ARG A 404 -16.89 -0.27 3.54
CA ARG A 404 -18.05 -1.11 3.18
C ARG A 404 -19.30 -0.25 2.94
N GLN A 405 -19.61 0.64 3.89
CA GLN A 405 -20.76 1.54 3.77
C GLN A 405 -20.53 2.53 2.63
N TRP A 406 -19.39 3.22 2.62
CA TRP A 406 -19.09 4.22 1.61
C TRP A 406 -19.13 3.66 0.19
N ALA A 407 -18.57 2.48 -0.07
CA ALA A 407 -18.50 1.89 -1.41
C ALA A 407 -19.89 1.56 -1.95
N ASN A 408 -20.78 1.03 -1.09
CA ASN A 408 -22.16 0.76 -1.49
C ASN A 408 -22.92 2.06 -1.82
N GLU A 409 -22.77 3.10 -1.00
CA GLU A 409 -23.38 4.40 -1.27
C GLU A 409 -22.81 5.08 -2.52
N HIS A 410 -21.50 4.95 -2.75
CA HIS A 410 -20.82 5.52 -3.91
C HIS A 410 -21.30 4.87 -5.20
N LEU A 411 -21.41 3.54 -5.23
CA LEU A 411 -21.92 2.79 -6.39
C LEU A 411 -23.37 3.20 -6.73
N CYS A 412 -24.24 3.32 -5.74
CA CYS A 412 -25.61 3.79 -5.98
C CYS A 412 -25.65 5.23 -6.51
N TYR A 413 -24.76 6.10 -6.01
CA TYR A 413 -24.62 7.46 -6.53
C TYR A 413 -24.18 7.48 -8.00
N THR A 414 -23.20 6.67 -8.37
CA THR A 414 -22.72 6.58 -9.77
C THR A 414 -23.75 5.97 -10.72
N GLU A 415 -24.49 4.96 -10.28
CA GLU A 415 -25.59 4.36 -11.06
C GLU A 415 -26.67 5.40 -11.38
N ASN A 416 -27.06 6.21 -10.38
CA ASN A 416 -28.05 7.27 -10.57
C ASN A 416 -27.58 8.36 -11.54
N LEU A 417 -26.31 8.78 -11.46
CA LEU A 417 -25.75 9.77 -12.39
C LEU A 417 -25.83 9.28 -13.84
N ASN A 418 -25.46 8.02 -14.09
CA ASN A 418 -25.45 7.42 -15.43
C ASN A 418 -26.86 7.24 -16.01
N MET A 419 -27.91 7.13 -15.17
CA MET A 419 -29.30 7.09 -15.64
C MET A 419 -29.86 8.48 -15.99
N THR A 420 -29.25 9.55 -15.47
CA THR A 420 -29.68 10.94 -15.68
C THR A 420 -28.88 11.68 -16.75
N SER A 421 -27.75 11.13 -17.19
CA SER A 421 -26.92 11.60 -18.30
C SER A 421 -27.29 10.89 -19.60
#